data_AF-A2RII6-F1
#
_entry.id   AF-A2RII6-F1
#
_cell.length_a   1.000
_cell.length_b   1.000
_cell.length_c   1.000
_cell.angle_alpha   90.00
_cell.angle_beta   90.00
_cell.angle_gamma   90.00
#
_symmetry.space_group_name_H-M   'P 1'
#
loop_
_entity.id
_entity.type
_entity.pdbx_description
1 polymer ?
#
loop_
_entity_poly.entity_id
_entity_poly.type
_entity_poly.pdbx_seq_one_letter_code
_entity_poly.pdbx_strand_id
1 'polypeptide(L)' 'MERSVIMKLIVTLFWSLALGQVVGYVATALAGVPDPELWTTIISLIFGLFVYLFQAVAVEKEAKAN' A
#
# COMPACT_ATOMS: atom_id res chain seq x y z
N MET A 1 -21.68 -6.29 -0.02
CA MET A 1 -20.43 -5.51 0.06
C MET A 1 -20.41 -4.54 -1.12
N GLU A 2 -20.30 -3.24 -0.88
CA GLU A 2 -20.43 -2.21 -1.92
C GLU A 2 -19.28 -2.31 -2.94
N ARG A 3 -19.59 -2.34 -4.24
CA ARG A 3 -18.59 -2.51 -5.33
C ARG A 3 -17.49 -1.44 -5.30
N SER A 4 -17.82 -0.25 -4.75
CA SER A 4 -16.90 0.87 -4.50
C SER A 4 -15.81 0.54 -3.47
N VAL A 5 -16.13 -0.20 -2.41
CA VAL A 5 -15.20 -0.56 -1.33
C VAL A 5 -14.13 -1.52 -1.84
N ILE A 6 -14.54 -2.51 -2.63
CA ILE A 6 -13.65 -3.50 -3.24
C ILE A 6 -12.68 -2.81 -4.20
N MET A 7 -13.16 -1.89 -5.04
CA MET A 7 -12.31 -1.15 -5.97
C MET A 7 -11.21 -0.37 -5.23
N LYS A 8 -11.57 0.35 -4.15
CA LYS A 8 -10.61 1.11 -3.36
C LYS A 8 -9.53 0.21 -2.75
N LEU A 9 -9.93 -0.92 -2.16
CA LEU A 9 -8.98 -1.88 -1.61
C LEU A 9 -8.02 -2.43 -2.68
N ILE A 10 -8.56 -2.83 -3.84
CA ILE A 10 -7.75 -3.34 -4.95
C ILE A 10 -6.74 -2.28 -5.41
N VAL A 11 -7.18 -1.04 -5.61
CA VAL A 11 -6.31 0.06 -6.03
C VAL A 11 -5.23 0.35 -5.00
N THR A 12 -5.57 0.38 -3.71
CA THR A 12 -4.59 0.56 -2.63
C THR A 12 -3.56 -0.56 -2.60
N LEU A 13 -3.99 -1.82 -2.68
CA LEU A 13 -3.07 -2.97 -2.66
C LEU A 13 -2.17 -2.99 -3.91
N PHE A 14 -2.71 -2.68 -5.08
CA PHE A 14 -1.95 -2.58 -6.31
C PHE A 14 -0.83 -1.54 -6.21
N TRP A 15 -1.17 -0.31 -5.80
CA TRP A 15 -0.18 0.76 -5.70
C TRP A 15 0.83 0.54 -4.57
N SER A 16 0.39 -0.01 -3.44
CA SER A 16 1.30 -0.38 -2.35
C SER A 16 2.31 -1.43 -2.80
N LEU A 17 1.86 -2.44 -3.54
CA LEU A 17 2.74 -3.45 -4.13
C LEU A 17 3.74 -2.82 -5.11
N ALA A 18 3.26 -2.04 -6.08
CA ALA A 18 4.11 -1.43 -7.09
C ALA A 18 5.20 -0.52 -6.48
N LEU A 19 4.81 0.36 -5.56
CA LEU A 19 5.75 1.26 -4.89
C LEU A 19 6.71 0.49 -3.97
N GLY A 20 6.21 -0.49 -3.24
CA GLY A 20 7.02 -1.29 -2.33
C GLY A 20 8.09 -2.11 -3.06
N GLN A 21 7.79 -2.67 -4.24
CA GLN A 21 8.80 -3.32 -5.08
C GLN A 21 9.89 -2.34 -5.53
N VAL A 22 9.50 -1.14 -6.00
CA VAL A 22 10.46 -0.12 -6.42
C VAL A 22 11.37 0.29 -5.25
N VAL A 23 10.80 0.58 -4.08
CA VAL A 23 11.57 0.99 -2.91
C VAL A 23 12.44 -0.16 -2.38
N GLY A 24 11.91 -1.38 -2.32
CA GLY A 24 12.64 -2.56 -1.87
C GLY A 24 13.87 -2.85 -2.74
N TYR A 25 13.67 -2.86 -4.06
CA TYR A 25 14.75 -3.03 -5.03
C TYR A 25 15.82 -1.94 -4.90
N VAL A 26 15.42 -0.67 -4.80
CA VAL A 26 16.38 0.44 -4.63
C VAL A 26 17.19 0.26 -3.34
N ALA A 27 16.55 -0.12 -2.23
CA ALA A 27 17.24 -0.32 -0.96
C ALA A 27 18.26 -1.46 -1.01
N THR A 28 17.91 -2.60 -1.59
CA THR A 28 18.78 -3.78 -1.69
C THR A 28 19.92 -3.58 -2.69
N ALA A 29 19.64 -2.92 -3.82
CA ALA A 29 20.65 -2.51 -4.79
C ALA A 29 21.70 -1.57 -4.17
N LEU A 30 21.26 -0.58 -3.38
CA LEU A 30 22.17 0.34 -2.67
C LEU A 30 23.01 -0.36 -1.60
N ALA A 31 22.45 -1.38 -0.94
CA ALA A 31 23.17 -2.19 0.05
C ALA A 31 24.09 -3.26 -0.57
N GLY A 32 24.02 -3.48 -1.89
CA GLY A 32 24.80 -4.51 -2.58
C GLY A 32 24.40 -5.94 -2.20
N VAL A 33 23.16 -6.13 -1.73
CA VAL A 33 22.64 -7.44 -1.32
C VAL A 33 21.57 -7.93 -2.31
N PRO A 34 21.34 -9.26 -2.42
CA PRO A 34 20.26 -9.79 -3.24
C PRO A 34 18.88 -9.25 -2.81
N ASP A 35 18.01 -8.99 -3.78
CA ASP A 35 16.65 -8.51 -3.50
C ASP A 35 15.74 -9.66 -3.02
N PRO A 36 15.12 -9.55 -1.84
CA PRO A 36 14.20 -10.57 -1.33
C PRO A 36 12.76 -10.26 -1.80
N GLU A 37 12.49 -10.42 -3.10
CA GLU A 37 11.22 -10.05 -3.77
C GLU A 37 9.95 -10.54 -3.02
N LEU A 38 9.98 -11.77 -2.49
CA LEU A 38 8.87 -12.35 -1.73
C LEU A 38 8.59 -11.59 -0.42
N TRP A 39 9.65 -11.25 0.33
CA TRP A 39 9.49 -10.47 1.57
C TRP A 39 9.03 -9.05 1.29
N THR A 40 9.59 -8.42 0.26
CA THR A 40 9.15 -7.10 -0.21
C THR A 40 7.67 -7.13 -0.59
N THR A 41 7.21 -8.19 -1.27
CA THR A 41 5.78 -8.39 -1.62
C THR A 41 4.90 -8.48 -0.36
N ILE A 42 5.26 -9.34 0.59
CA ILE A 42 4.48 -9.54 1.83
C ILE A 42 4.38 -8.23 2.62
N ILE A 43 5.50 -7.54 2.81
CA ILE A 43 5.55 -6.26 3.53
C ILE A 43 4.69 -5.20 2.82
N SER A 44 4.79 -5.14 1.49
CA SER A 44 4.01 -4.17 0.69
C SER A 44 2.50 -4.41 0.79
N LEU A 45 2.06 -5.67 0.82
CA LEU A 45 0.65 -6.01 0.99
C LEU A 45 0.15 -5.67 2.40
N ILE A 46 0.95 -5.98 3.44
CA ILE A 46 0.66 -5.61 4.83
C ILE A 46 0.55 -4.09 4.96
N PHE A 47 1.49 -3.36 4.38
CA PHE A 47 1.48 -1.90 4.40
C PHE A 47 0.27 -1.31 3.67
N GLY A 48 -0.10 -1.87 2.51
CA GLY A 48 -1.28 -1.44 1.77
C GLY A 48 -2.57 -1.67 2.56
N LEU A 49 -2.67 -2.82 3.24
CA LEU A 49 -3.78 -3.10 4.15
C LEU A 49 -3.80 -2.14 5.34
N PHE A 50 -2.63 -1.86 5.93
CA PHE A 50 -2.50 -0.88 7.01
C PHE A 50 -2.98 0.49 6.57
N VAL A 51 -2.55 1.01 5.42
CA VAL A 51 -2.99 2.31 4.88
C VAL A 51 -4.50 2.34 4.66
N TYR A 52 -5.06 1.26 4.09
CA TYR A 52 -6.49 1.13 3.84
C TYR A 52 -7.32 1.19 5.13
N LEU A 53 -6.84 0.59 6.22
CA LEU A 53 -7.51 0.63 7.52
C LEU A 53 -7.27 1.97 8.24
N PHE A 54 -6.04 2.49 8.19
CA PHE A 54 -5.60 3.69 8.88
C PHE A 54 -6.38 4.93 8.44
N GLN A 55 -6.74 5.03 7.15
CA GLN A 55 -7.53 6.16 6.63
C GLN A 55 -8.88 6.35 7.35
N ALA A 56 -9.46 5.28 7.93
CA ALA A 56 -10.72 5.38 8.66
C ALA A 56 -10.61 6.22 9.95
N VAL A 57 -9.40 6.34 10.50
CA VAL A 57 -9.10 7.12 11.71
C VAL A 57 -8.36 8.41 11.36
N ALA A 58 -7.53 8.38 10.32
CA ALA A 58 -6.64 9.47 9.97
C ALA A 58 -7.27 10.56 9.09
N VAL A 59 -8.32 10.24 8.34
CA VAL A 59 -8.97 11.20 7.43
C VAL A 59 -10.29 11.65 8.02
N GLU A 60 -10.33 12.92 8.44
CA GLU A 60 -11.57 13.56 8.83
C GLU A 60 -12.41 13.80 7.57
N LYS A 61 -13.63 13.28 7.55
CA LYS A 61 -14.52 13.47 6.41
C LYS A 61 -15.04 14.90 6.49
N GLU A 62 -14.54 15.78 5.62
CA GLU A 62 -15.15 17.10 5.46
C GLU A 62 -16.66 16.94 5.24
N ALA A 63 -17.45 17.53 6.12
CA ALA A 63 -18.88 17.67 5.91
C ALA A 63 -19.02 18.51 4.64
N LYS A 64 -19.52 17.90 3.56
CA LYS A 64 -19.77 18.58 2.28
C LYS A 64 -20.36 19.96 2.55
N ALA A 65 -19.58 21.02 2.32
CA ALA A 65 -20.14 22.36 2.22
C ALA A 65 -21.02 22.34 0.99
N ASN A 66 -22.34 22.37 1.21
CA ASN A 66 -23.36 22.45 0.17
C ASN A 66 -23.18 23.72 -0.66
#